data_AF-A0AA87CRN3-F1
#
_entry.id   AF-A0AA87CRN3-F1
#
_cell.length_a   1.000
_cell.length_b   1.000
_cell.length_c   1.000
_cell.angle_alpha   90.00
_cell.angle_beta   90.00
_cell.angle_gamma   90.00
#
_symmetry.space_group_name_H-M   'P 1'
#
loop_
_entity.id
_entity.type
_entity.pdbx_description
1 polymer ?
#
loop_
_entity_poly.entity_id
_entity_poly.type
_entity_poly.pdbx_seq_one_letter_code
_entity_poly.pdbx_strand_id
1 'polypeptide(L)' 'MMIDAIQAILTKSPQSGFWKCYYRLRFEGYPFNHKRVYRVYCRLGLNLKRRVKKYCRNEKKPLSD' A
#
# COMPACT_ATOMS: atom_id res chain seq x y z
N MET A 1 -4.55 -20.21 -2.99
CA MET A 1 -5.76 -19.44 -3.37
C MET A 1 -5.42 -17.97 -3.50
N MET A 2 -6.30 -17.16 -4.12
CA MET A 2 -6.06 -15.73 -4.35
C MET A 2 -5.80 -14.92 -3.05
N ILE A 3 -6.44 -15.31 -1.95
CA ILE A 3 -6.27 -14.70 -0.62
C ILE A 3 -4.86 -14.98 -0.10
N ASP A 4 -4.39 -16.23 -0.17
CA ASP A 4 -3.05 -16.63 0.30
C ASP A 4 -1.93 -15.88 -0.44
N ALA A 5 -2.07 -15.71 -1.76
CA ALA A 5 -1.10 -14.97 -2.57
C ALA A 5 -1.05 -13.48 -2.17
N ILE A 6 -2.21 -12.88 -1.88
CA ILE A 6 -2.29 -11.50 -1.38
C ILE A 6 -1.67 -11.41 0.01
N GLN A 7 -1.98 -12.34 0.92
CA GLN A 7 -1.40 -12.39 2.27
C GLN A 7 0.13 -12.55 2.22
N ALA A 8 0.66 -13.45 1.39
CA ALA A 8 2.10 -13.65 1.23
C ALA A 8 2.83 -12.35 0.81
N ILE A 9 2.24 -11.57 -0.09
CA ILE A 9 2.80 -10.28 -0.52
C ILE A 9 2.68 -9.22 0.58
N LEU A 10 1.58 -9.22 1.33
CA LEU A 10 1.39 -8.29 2.44
C LEU A 10 2.36 -8.57 3.59
N THR A 11 2.66 -9.84 3.89
CA THR A 11 3.69 -10.22 4.87
C THR A 11 5.05 -9.64 4.48
N LYS A 12 5.40 -9.67 3.19
CA LYS A 12 6.65 -9.09 2.68
C LYS A 12 6.64 -7.55 2.70
N SER A 13 5.47 -6.90 2.57
CA SER A 13 5.39 -5.43 2.58
C SER A 13 4.00 -4.92 2.99
N PRO A 14 3.78 -4.67 4.29
CA PRO A 14 2.47 -4.37 4.85
C PRO A 14 1.89 -3.00 4.45
N GLN A 15 2.72 -2.06 3.97
CA GLN A 15 2.28 -0.72 3.53
C GLN A 15 2.21 -0.57 2.01
N SER A 16 2.19 -1.68 1.28
CA SER A 16 2.09 -1.64 -0.18
C SER A 16 0.69 -1.20 -0.59
N GLY A 17 0.59 -0.05 -1.27
CA GLY A 17 -0.64 0.34 -1.94
C GLY A 17 -1.07 -0.69 -2.99
N PHE A 18 -2.36 -0.68 -3.34
CA PHE A 18 -2.98 -1.66 -4.25
C PHE A 18 -2.15 -1.97 -5.50
N TRP A 19 -1.68 -0.96 -6.23
CA TRP A 19 -0.91 -1.15 -7.46
C TRP A 19 0.40 -1.91 -7.22
N LYS A 20 1.11 -1.62 -6.13
CA LYS A 20 2.35 -2.33 -5.80
C LYS A 20 2.08 -3.80 -5.48
N CYS A 21 1.00 -4.10 -4.75
CA CYS A 21 0.57 -5.48 -4.54
C CYS A 21 0.24 -6.17 -5.87
N TYR A 22 -0.58 -5.54 -6.72
CA TYR A 22 -0.99 -6.11 -8.00
C TYR A 22 0.19 -6.39 -8.94
N TYR A 23 1.15 -5.46 -9.07
CA TYR A 23 2.33 -5.68 -9.89
C TYR A 23 3.20 -6.84 -9.38
N ARG A 24 3.31 -7.02 -8.07
CA ARG A 24 4.04 -8.16 -7.50
C ARG A 24 3.32 -9.49 -7.74
N LEU A 25 1.99 -9.52 -7.62
CA LEU A 25 1.20 -10.70 -8.02
C LEU A 25 1.42 -11.04 -9.50
N ARG A 26 1.51 -10.03 -10.36
CA ARG A 26 1.79 -10.24 -11.78
C ARG A 26 3.23 -10.71 -12.05
N PHE A 27 4.21 -10.23 -11.26
CA PHE A 27 5.59 -10.67 -11.35
C PHE A 27 5.79 -12.11 -10.88
N GLU A 28 5.04 -12.54 -9.86
CA GLU A 28 4.99 -13.96 -9.44
C GLU A 28 4.21 -14.85 -10.44
N GLY A 29 3.69 -14.29 -11.54
CA GLY A 29 3.07 -15.06 -12.63
C GLY A 29 1.58 -15.36 -12.43
N TYR A 30 0.91 -14.77 -11.44
CA TYR A 30 -0.51 -15.03 -11.21
C TYR A 30 -1.41 -14.35 -12.27
N PRO A 31 -2.31 -15.09 -12.95
CA PRO A 31 -3.21 -14.54 -13.97
C PRO A 31 -4.48 -13.91 -13.36
N PHE A 32 -4.38 -13.22 -12.21
CA PHE A 32 -5.55 -12.63 -11.57
C PHE A 32 -5.94 -11.30 -12.22
N ASN A 33 -7.24 -11.12 -12.47
CA ASN A 33 -7.78 -9.83 -12.90
C ASN A 33 -7.63 -8.79 -11.77
N HIS A 34 -7.05 -7.62 -12.08
CA HIS A 34 -6.87 -6.52 -11.14
C HIS A 34 -8.17 -6.13 -10.42
N LYS A 35 -9.34 -6.22 -11.08
CA LYS A 35 -10.64 -5.94 -10.44
C LYS A 35 -10.94 -6.92 -9.32
N ARG A 36 -10.68 -8.22 -9.51
CA ARG A 36 -10.87 -9.23 -8.46
C ARG A 36 -9.90 -8.98 -7.30
N VAL A 37 -8.64 -8.64 -7.62
CA VAL A 37 -7.61 -8.32 -6.61
C VAL A 37 -8.04 -7.12 -5.79
N TYR A 38 -8.57 -6.09 -6.44
CA TYR A 38 -9.07 -4.89 -5.79
C TYR A 38 -10.23 -5.18 -4.84
N ARG A 39 -11.21 -6.02 -5.25
CA ARG A 39 -12.34 -6.39 -4.36
C ARG A 39 -11.88 -7.11 -3.11
N VAL A 40 -10.94 -8.05 -3.24
CA VAL A 40 -10.38 -8.76 -2.07
C VAL A 40 -9.55 -7.81 -1.22
N TYR A 41 -8.72 -6.96 -1.84
CA TYR A 41 -7.90 -5.96 -1.17
C TYR A 41 -8.74 -4.97 -0.33
N CYS A 42 -9.85 -4.46 -0.88
CA CYS A 42 -10.79 -3.62 -0.13
C CYS A 42 -11.49 -4.39 0.99
N ARG A 43 -11.87 -5.66 0.75
CA ARG A 43 -12.53 -6.51 1.76
C ARG A 43 -11.61 -6.85 2.93
N LEU A 44 -10.30 -6.85 2.71
CA LEU A 44 -9.27 -7.00 3.76
C LEU A 44 -8.99 -5.69 4.53
N GLY A 45 -9.63 -4.57 4.17
CA GLY A 45 -9.45 -3.29 4.87
C GLY A 45 -8.08 -2.63 4.64
N LEU A 46 -7.34 -3.06 3.62
CA LEU A 46 -5.97 -2.63 3.35
C LEU A 46 -5.87 -1.25 2.68
N ASN A 47 -7.00 -0.62 2.41
CA ASN A 47 -7.09 0.79 2.01
C ASN A 47 -6.76 1.69 3.21
N LEU A 48 -5.53 1.62 3.70
CA LEU A 48 -5.02 2.53 4.72
C LEU A 48 -5.06 3.94 4.14
N LYS A 49 -5.78 4.84 4.82
CA LYS A 49 -5.82 6.26 4.45
C LYS A 49 -4.39 6.79 4.45
N ARG A 50 -4.00 7.47 3.37
CA ARG A 50 -2.70 8.16 3.30
C ARG A 50 -2.58 9.07 4.52
N ARG A 51 -1.58 8.84 5.37
CA ARG A 51 -1.32 9.71 6.52
C ARG A 51 -0.96 11.09 5.98
N VAL A 52 -1.85 12.05 6.20
CA VAL A 52 -1.58 13.45 5.85
C VAL A 52 -0.41 13.91 6.71
N LYS A 53 0.59 14.55 6.10
CA LYS A 53 1.72 15.13 6.82
C LYS A 53 1.13 16.16 7.78
N LYS A 54 1.22 15.92 9.10
CA LYS A 54 0.85 16.94 10.09
C LYS A 54 1.71 18.16 9.78
N TYR A 55 1.07 19.28 9.48
CA TYR A 55 1.77 20.54 9.27
C TYR A 55 2.41 20.95 10.58
N CYS A 56 3.70 20.70 10.72
CA CYS A 56 4.49 21.24 11.83
C CYS A 56 4.79 22.69 11.46
N ARG A 57 4.28 23.65 12.24
CA ARG A 57 4.70 25.03 12.14
C ARG A 57 6.17 25.06 12.57
N ASN A 58 7.09 25.05 11.62
CA ASN A 58 8.50 25.29 11.93
C ASN A 58 8.56 26.73 12.47
N GLU A 59 8.93 26.90 13.74
CA GLU A 59 9.34 28.21 14.24
C GLU A 59 10.52 28.66 13.39
N LYS A 60 10.34 29.74 12.62
CA LYS A 60 11.43 30.31 11.84
C LYS A 60 12.41 30.93 12.83
N LYS A 61 13.43 30.18 13.24
CA LYS A 61 14.58 30.78 13.91
C LYS A 61 15.31 31.66 12.89
N PRO A 62 15.64 32.92 13.22
CA PRO A 62 16.49 33.73 12.36
C PRO A 62 17.83 33.02 12.22
N LEU A 63 18.39 33.08 11.00
CA LEU A 63 19.78 32.69 10.78
C LEU A 63 20.63 33.67 11.58
N SER A 64 21.34 33.19 12.60
CA SER A 64 22.32 33.99 13.31
C SER A 64 23.45 34.36 12.35
N ASP A 65 23.84 35.64 12.34
CA ASP A 65 24.95 36.20 11.56
C ASP A 65 26.27 35.44 11.78
#